data_AF-M4C697-F1
#
_entry.id   AF-M4C697-F1
#
_cell.length_a   1.000
_cell.length_b   1.000
_cell.length_c   1.000
_cell.angle_alpha   90.00
_cell.angle_beta   90.00
_cell.angle_gamma   90.00
#
_symmetry.space_group_name_H-M   'P 1'
#
loop_
_entity.id
_entity.type
_entity.pdbx_description
1 polymer ?
#
loop_
_entity_poly.entity_id
_entity_poly.type
_entity_poly.pdbx_seq_one_letter_code
_entity_poly.pdbx_strand_id
1 'polypeptide(L)'
;MHGYMRMYWGKKLLEWTRSPEEGFHAALVLNNKYALDAPDTNSYAGVAWVFGKHDQGWRERPIFGKVRYMNEVGLKRKFRMDAYVLKVGRLAAKAKKGPGEAPAAEEDVGPTKRGHEKDDSTTSADSNATGPEKKKSKV
;
A
#
# COMPACT_ATOMS: atom_id res chain seq x y z
N MET A 1 -10.58 8.22 -3.45
CA MET A 1 -9.34 7.40 -3.57
C MET A 1 -9.51 6.13 -2.74
N HIS A 2 -9.02 4.96 -3.19
CA HIS A 2 -9.10 3.70 -2.43
C HIS A 2 -8.45 3.83 -1.04
N GLY A 3 -9.09 3.35 0.03
CA GLY A 3 -8.66 3.60 1.41
C GLY A 3 -7.22 3.16 1.72
N TYR A 4 -6.82 1.97 1.27
CA TYR A 4 -5.43 1.50 1.43
C TYR A 4 -4.43 2.40 0.70
N MET A 5 -4.83 2.96 -0.44
CA MET A 5 -3.98 3.87 -1.20
C MET A 5 -3.88 5.24 -0.55
N ARG A 6 -4.91 5.70 0.18
CA ARG A 6 -4.82 6.94 0.99
C ARG A 6 -3.73 6.81 2.06
N MET A 7 -3.65 5.67 2.74
CA MET A 7 -2.58 5.40 3.70
C MET A 7 -1.20 5.44 3.04
N TYR A 8 -1.03 4.71 1.93
CA TYR A 8 0.25 4.68 1.20
C TYR A 8 0.65 6.05 0.68
N TRP A 9 -0.27 6.76 0.03
CA TRP A 9 -0.08 8.11 -0.51
C TRP A 9 0.36 9.09 0.58
N GLY A 10 -0.33 9.09 1.72
CA GLY A 10 0.03 9.97 2.83
C GLY A 10 1.43 9.65 3.40
N LYS A 11 1.79 8.36 3.49
CA LYS A 11 3.15 7.98 3.94
C LYS A 11 4.24 8.45 2.98
N LYS A 12 3.93 8.56 1.68
CA LYS A 12 4.87 9.12 0.70
C LYS A 12 4.99 10.63 0.78
N LEU A 13 3.91 11.34 1.13
CA LEU A 13 4.02 12.76 1.47
C LEU A 13 4.94 12.98 2.66
N LEU A 14 4.76 12.23 3.75
CA LEU A 14 5.68 12.27 4.90
C LEU A 14 7.15 11.98 4.52
N GLU A 15 7.39 11.09 3.56
CA GLU A 15 8.74 10.71 3.13
C GLU A 15 9.42 11.73 2.21
N TRP A 16 8.64 12.49 1.44
CA TRP A 16 9.14 13.32 0.34
C TRP A 16 9.01 14.82 0.57
N THR A 17 8.37 15.26 1.66
CA THR A 17 8.39 16.66 2.10
C THR A 17 9.58 16.95 2.99
N ARG A 18 9.93 18.23 3.12
CA ARG A 18 11.12 18.63 3.89
C ARG A 18 10.90 18.47 5.39
N SER A 19 9.66 18.61 5.85
CA SER A 19 9.25 18.36 7.22
C SER A 19 7.91 17.61 7.31
N PRO A 20 7.62 16.95 8.45
CA PRO A 20 6.33 16.32 8.70
C PRO A 20 5.15 17.30 8.66
N GLU A 21 5.34 18.52 9.14
CA GLU A 21 4.31 19.58 9.15
C GLU A 21 3.93 19.96 7.71
N GLU A 22 4.93 20.15 6.85
CA GLU A 22 4.70 20.42 5.42
C GLU A 22 3.93 19.27 4.76
N GLY A 23 4.34 18.02 5.03
CA GLY A 23 3.65 16.84 4.52
C GLY A 23 2.22 16.73 5.01
N PHE A 24 1.96 17.04 6.28
CA PHE A 24 0.63 17.02 6.88
C PHE A 24 -0.27 18.08 6.25
N HIS A 25 0.23 19.31 6.10
CA HIS A 25 -0.50 20.39 5.44
C HIS A 25 -0.80 20.05 3.98
N ALA A 26 0.17 19.54 3.23
CA ALA A 26 -0.03 19.12 1.84
C ALA A 26 -1.10 18.02 1.74
N ALA A 27 -1.06 17.03 2.66
CA ALA A 27 -2.04 15.95 2.70
C ALA A 27 -3.47 16.48 2.95
N LEU A 28 -3.65 17.39 3.91
CA LEU A 28 -4.96 17.99 4.19
C LEU A 28 -5.47 18.81 3.01
N VAL A 29 -4.64 19.68 2.43
CA VAL A 29 -5.04 20.53 1.29
C VAL A 29 -5.47 19.67 0.10
N LEU A 30 -4.68 18.67 -0.26
CA LEU A 30 -5.00 17.79 -1.39
C LEU A 30 -6.24 16.93 -1.12
N ASN A 31 -6.37 16.37 0.08
CA ASN A 31 -7.53 15.54 0.42
C ASN A 31 -8.81 16.37 0.42
N ASN A 32 -8.83 17.53 1.07
CA ASN A 32 -10.00 18.40 1.16
C ASN A 32 -10.38 19.03 -0.19
N LYS A 33 -9.42 19.19 -1.11
CA LYS A 33 -9.67 19.75 -2.44
C LYS A 33 -10.27 18.74 -3.41
N TYR A 34 -9.82 17.48 -3.37
CA TYR A 34 -10.12 16.50 -4.43
C TYR A 34 -10.97 15.32 -3.98
N ALA A 35 -11.04 15.03 -2.68
CA ALA A 35 -11.82 13.90 -2.20
C ALA A 35 -13.29 14.34 -2.00
N LEU A 36 -14.22 13.64 -2.65
CA LEU A 36 -15.66 13.92 -2.55
C LEU A 36 -16.21 13.69 -1.13
N ASP A 37 -15.49 12.92 -0.31
CA ASP A 37 -15.80 12.63 1.09
C ASP A 37 -15.05 13.54 2.08
N ALA A 38 -14.57 14.70 1.61
CA ALA A 38 -13.85 15.69 2.40
C ALA A 38 -14.34 17.12 2.08
N PRO A 39 -14.22 18.08 3.04
CA PRO A 39 -13.68 17.92 4.38
C PRO A 39 -14.66 17.23 5.35
N ASP A 40 -14.17 16.23 6.08
CA ASP A 40 -14.91 15.53 7.13
C ASP A 40 -13.99 15.16 8.29
N THR A 41 -14.56 14.93 9.47
CA THR A 41 -13.87 14.43 10.67
C THR A 41 -13.00 13.19 10.39
N ASN A 42 -13.49 12.24 9.58
CA ASN A 42 -12.73 11.05 9.21
C ASN A 42 -11.54 11.39 8.31
N SER A 43 -11.67 12.41 7.46
CA SER A 43 -10.57 12.87 6.60
C SER A 43 -9.43 13.44 7.44
N TYR A 44 -9.72 14.27 8.46
CA TYR A 44 -8.70 14.78 9.38
C TYR A 44 -8.06 13.67 10.21
N ALA A 45 -8.87 12.78 10.79
CA ALA A 45 -8.38 11.66 11.58
C ALA A 45 -7.52 10.69 10.74
N GLY A 46 -7.93 10.43 9.49
CA GLY A 46 -7.19 9.60 8.55
C GLY A 46 -5.83 10.20 8.18
N VAL A 47 -5.76 11.51 7.93
CA VAL A 47 -4.48 12.19 7.71
C VAL A 47 -3.66 12.17 9.01
N ALA A 48 -4.22 12.47 10.17
CA ALA A 48 -3.48 12.38 11.44
C ALA A 48 -2.91 10.97 11.70
N TRP A 49 -3.65 9.92 11.35
CA TRP A 49 -3.17 8.54 11.44
C TRP A 49 -1.97 8.28 10.53
N VAL A 50 -1.93 8.91 9.35
CA VAL A 50 -0.76 8.83 8.47
C VAL A 50 0.52 9.27 9.19
N PHE A 51 0.41 10.28 10.05
CA PHE A 51 1.53 10.87 10.80
C PHE A 51 1.68 10.29 12.22
N GLY A 52 0.95 9.21 12.55
CA GLY A 52 1.13 8.42 13.77
C GLY A 52 0.03 8.55 14.83
N LYS A 53 -1.00 9.38 14.62
CA LYS A 53 -2.12 9.48 15.58
C LYS A 53 -2.93 8.19 15.60
N HIS A 54 -3.25 7.68 16.79
CA HIS A 54 -4.02 6.43 16.98
C HIS A 54 -3.36 5.17 16.37
N ASP A 55 -2.06 5.21 16.07
CA ASP A 55 -1.26 4.03 15.74
C ASP A 55 -0.21 3.80 16.84
N GLN A 56 0.30 2.57 16.92
CA GLN A 56 1.41 2.24 17.81
C GLN A 56 2.76 2.64 17.19
N GLY A 57 3.81 2.65 18.02
CA GLY A 57 5.18 2.80 17.55
C GLY A 57 5.70 1.56 16.82
N TRP A 58 6.46 1.77 15.75
CA TRP A 58 7.09 0.73 14.94
C TRP A 58 8.62 0.79 15.04
N ARG A 59 9.29 -0.20 14.43
CA ARG A 59 10.75 -0.21 14.31
C ARG A 59 11.23 1.11 13.69
N GLU A 60 12.17 1.74 14.38
CA GLU A 60 12.70 3.04 13.99
C GLU A 60 13.39 2.99 12.62
N ARG A 61 13.14 4.02 11.80
CA ARG A 61 13.70 4.18 10.46
C ARG A 61 14.06 5.65 10.20
N PRO A 62 15.06 5.92 9.34
CA PRO A 62 15.30 7.28 8.86
C PRO A 62 14.01 7.89 8.30
N ILE A 63 13.84 9.20 8.52
CA ILE A 63 12.68 10.02 8.12
C ILE A 63 11.41 9.70 8.93
N PHE A 64 11.01 8.43 9.03
CA PHE A 64 9.76 8.03 9.68
C PHE A 64 9.83 7.97 11.21
N GLY A 65 11.03 7.88 11.79
CA GLY A 65 11.17 7.55 13.20
C GLY A 65 10.41 6.25 13.51
N LYS A 66 9.48 6.30 14.46
CA LYS A 66 8.61 5.17 14.86
C LYS A 66 7.25 5.13 14.15
N VAL A 67 6.99 6.02 13.19
CA VAL A 67 5.75 5.97 12.41
C VAL A 67 5.74 4.72 11.53
N ARG A 68 4.57 4.08 11.37
CA ARG A 68 4.42 2.89 10.53
C ARG A 68 4.94 3.15 9.11
N TYR A 69 5.82 2.28 8.64
CA TYR A 69 6.35 2.38 7.28
C TYR A 69 5.49 1.62 6.24
N MET A 70 5.39 2.16 5.03
CA MET A 70 4.76 1.50 3.88
C MET A 70 5.60 1.72 2.61
N ASN A 71 5.82 0.66 1.83
CA ASN A 71 6.63 0.70 0.61
C ASN A 71 5.97 -0.05 -0.56
N GLU A 72 6.47 0.22 -1.76
CA GLU A 72 5.97 -0.36 -3.00
C GLU A 72 6.05 -1.89 -3.02
N VAL A 73 7.18 -2.47 -2.59
CA VAL A 73 7.36 -3.93 -2.52
C VAL A 73 6.27 -4.57 -1.64
N GLY A 74 5.96 -3.94 -0.50
CA GLY A 74 4.88 -4.37 0.39
C GLY A 74 3.50 -4.27 -0.24
N LEU A 75 3.25 -3.27 -1.09
CA LEU A 75 2.00 -3.14 -1.86
C LEU A 75 1.89 -4.23 -2.93
N LYS A 76 2.95 -4.45 -3.71
CA LYS A 76 2.99 -5.47 -4.79
C LYS A 76 2.76 -6.89 -4.25
N ARG A 77 3.22 -7.17 -3.04
CA ARG A 77 2.94 -8.46 -2.35
C ARG A 77 1.46 -8.61 -1.95
N LYS A 78 0.75 -7.52 -1.69
CA LYS A 78 -0.64 -7.53 -1.19
C LYS A 78 -1.69 -7.38 -2.28
N PHE A 79 -1.37 -6.68 -3.36
CA PHE A 79 -2.33 -6.28 -4.38
C PHE A 79 -1.72 -6.39 -5.78
N ARG A 80 -2.60 -6.56 -6.78
CA ARG A 80 -2.22 -6.46 -8.21
C ARG A 80 -2.03 -5.00 -8.61
N MET A 81 -0.90 -4.43 -8.22
CA MET A 81 -0.63 -2.99 -8.41
C MET A 81 -0.58 -2.57 -9.87
N ASP A 82 -0.10 -3.42 -10.77
CA ASP A 82 -0.07 -3.09 -12.21
C ASP A 82 -1.48 -2.91 -12.77
N ALA A 83 -2.42 -3.78 -12.37
CA ALA A 83 -3.83 -3.64 -12.72
C ALA A 83 -4.46 -2.37 -12.11
N TYR A 84 -4.08 -2.02 -10.88
CA TYR A 84 -4.52 -0.77 -10.25
C TYR A 84 -4.03 0.46 -11.02
N VAL A 85 -2.75 0.50 -11.41
CA VAL A 85 -2.16 1.61 -12.19
C VAL A 85 -2.84 1.74 -13.55
N LEU A 86 -3.03 0.61 -14.26
CA LEU A 86 -3.74 0.60 -15.54
C LEU A 86 -5.17 1.13 -15.41
N LYS A 87 -5.91 0.68 -14.38
CA LYS A 87 -7.27 1.15 -14.10
C LYS A 87 -7.31 2.66 -13.85
N VAL A 88 -6.42 3.17 -13.00
CA VAL A 88 -6.37 4.61 -12.69
C VAL A 88 -5.97 5.42 -13.93
N GLY A 89 -5.04 4.91 -14.74
CA GLY A 89 -4.67 5.52 -16.03
C GLY A 89 -5.85 5.66 -16.98
N ARG A 90 -6.67 4.61 -17.14
CA ARG A 90 -7.91 4.68 -17.95
C ARG A 90 -8.90 5.70 -17.40
N LEU A 91 -9.12 5.72 -16.09
CA LEU A 91 -10.03 6.68 -15.44
C LEU A 91 -9.55 8.14 -15.64
N ALA A 92 -8.25 8.38 -15.52
CA ALA A 92 -7.66 9.70 -15.74
C ALA A 92 -7.78 10.13 -17.22
N ALA A 93 -7.55 9.22 -18.15
CA ALA A 93 -7.75 9.49 -19.58
C ALA A 93 -9.22 9.82 -19.90
N LYS A 94 -10.17 9.04 -19.34
CA LYS A 94 -11.61 9.30 -19.47
C LYS A 94 -11.99 10.67 -18.91
N ALA A 95 -11.48 11.04 -17.74
CA ALA A 95 -11.75 12.35 -17.13
C ALA A 95 -11.25 13.53 -18.00
N LYS A 96 -10.14 13.36 -18.73
CA LYS A 96 -9.60 14.39 -19.64
C LYS A 96 -10.43 14.57 -20.92
N LYS A 97 -11.11 13.51 -21.40
CA LYS A 97 -11.91 13.56 -22.64
C LYS A 97 -13.25 14.32 -22.50
N GLY A 98 -13.66 14.68 -21.29
CA GLY A 98 -14.93 15.37 -21.04
C GLY A 98 -16.16 14.47 -21.27
N PRO A 99 -17.37 14.90 -20.87
CA PRO A 99 -18.58 14.07 -20.86
C PRO A 99 -19.22 13.81 -22.22
N GLY A 100 -18.58 14.17 -23.34
CA GLY A 100 -19.18 14.16 -24.68
C GLY A 100 -18.86 12.95 -25.58
N GLU A 101 -17.99 12.04 -25.18
CA GLU A 101 -17.63 10.87 -25.99
C GLU A 101 -17.96 9.59 -25.21
N ALA A 102 -19.10 8.97 -25.53
CA ALA A 102 -19.51 7.71 -24.93
C ALA A 102 -18.46 6.62 -25.24
N PRO A 103 -17.86 5.95 -24.24
CA PRO A 103 -16.98 4.83 -24.53
C PRO A 103 -17.81 3.64 -25.00
N ALA A 104 -17.38 3.02 -26.10
CA ALA A 104 -17.84 1.71 -26.51
C ALA A 104 -17.70 0.72 -25.33
N ALA A 105 -18.71 -0.11 -25.13
CA ALA A 105 -18.82 -1.04 -24.02
C ALA A 105 -17.54 -1.89 -23.85
N GLU A 106 -16.84 -1.76 -22.71
CA GLU A 106 -15.80 -2.72 -22.32
C GLU A 106 -16.52 -3.95 -21.75
N GLU A 107 -16.32 -5.12 -22.36
CA GLU A 107 -16.82 -6.39 -21.83
C GLU A 107 -16.19 -6.74 -20.48
N ASP A 108 -17.04 -7.07 -19.52
CA ASP A 108 -16.69 -7.57 -18.20
C ASP A 108 -16.08 -8.98 -18.32
N VAL A 109 -14.77 -9.06 -18.52
CA VAL A 109 -14.05 -10.33 -18.36
C VAL A 109 -13.89 -10.59 -16.86
N GLY A 110 -14.92 -11.23 -16.30
CA GLY A 110 -14.92 -11.75 -14.93
C GLY A 110 -13.73 -12.67 -14.65
N PRO A 111 -13.36 -12.89 -13.38
CA PRO A 111 -12.16 -13.63 -13.02
C PRO A 111 -12.30 -15.11 -13.44
N THR A 112 -11.48 -15.52 -14.41
CA THR A 112 -11.30 -16.92 -14.79
C THR A 112 -10.79 -17.72 -13.60
N LYS A 113 -11.54 -18.76 -13.20
CA LYS A 113 -11.13 -19.74 -12.19
C LYS A 113 -9.80 -20.37 -12.62
N ARG A 114 -8.73 -20.16 -11.84
CA ARG A 114 -7.52 -20.99 -11.97
C ARG A 114 -7.78 -22.31 -11.25
N GLY A 115 -7.74 -23.39 -12.04
CA GLY A 115 -7.85 -24.77 -11.57
C GLY A 115 -6.76 -25.10 -10.55
N HIS A 116 -7.13 -25.96 -9.61
CA HIS A 116 -6.24 -26.56 -8.64
C HIS A 116 -5.54 -27.74 -9.32
N GLU A 117 -4.32 -27.53 -9.80
CA GLU A 117 -3.47 -28.62 -10.27
C GLU A 117 -2.68 -29.13 -9.07
N LYS A 118 -2.96 -30.39 -8.70
CA LYS A 118 -2.24 -31.11 -7.65
C LYS A 118 -0.95 -31.63 -8.28
N ASP A 119 0.20 -31.11 -7.88
CA ASP A 119 1.47 -31.78 -8.14
C ASP A 119 1.72 -32.80 -7.02
N ASP A 120 1.70 -34.06 -7.44
CA ASP A 120 1.99 -35.24 -6.66
C ASP A 120 3.50 -35.39 -6.48
N SER A 121 3.84 -35.97 -5.35
CA SER A 121 5.18 -36.23 -4.84
C SER A 121 6.11 -37.02 -5.77
N THR A 122 7.41 -36.71 -5.76
CA THR A 122 8.44 -37.76 -5.68
C THR A 122 9.74 -37.28 -5.05
N THR A 123 10.15 -38.05 -4.05
CA THR A 123 11.32 -38.00 -3.16
C THR A 123 12.67 -38.07 -3.88
N SER A 124 13.71 -37.45 -3.33
CA SER A 124 15.04 -38.08 -3.10
C SER A 124 15.90 -37.22 -2.18
N ALA A 125 16.46 -37.89 -1.18
CA ALA A 125 17.27 -37.33 -0.09
C ALA A 125 18.67 -36.94 -0.55
N ASP A 126 19.29 -35.99 0.15
CA ASP A 126 20.70 -36.16 0.48
C ASP A 126 21.06 -35.55 1.84
N SER A 127 21.89 -36.29 2.55
CA SER A 127 22.25 -36.20 3.96
C SER A 127 23.61 -35.54 4.18
N ASN A 128 23.79 -34.90 5.34
CA ASN A 128 25.02 -34.53 6.11
C ASN A 128 25.07 -33.02 6.42
N ALA A 129 25.51 -32.52 7.57
CA ALA A 129 26.13 -33.11 8.76
C ALA A 129 25.99 -32.17 9.97
N THR A 130 26.04 -32.78 11.14
CA THR A 130 26.05 -32.32 12.53
C THR A 130 27.16 -31.29 12.85
N GLY A 131 26.87 -30.14 13.48
CA GLY A 131 27.11 -29.84 14.91
C GLY A 131 28.06 -28.63 15.12
N PRO A 132 28.31 -28.10 16.35
CA PRO A 132 27.66 -28.37 17.64
C PRO A 132 27.16 -27.10 18.40
N GLU A 133 26.26 -27.37 19.36
CA GLU A 133 25.84 -26.47 20.46
C GLU A 133 27.01 -26.02 21.35
N LYS A 134 26.93 -24.77 21.84
CA LYS A 134 27.59 -24.36 23.10
C LYS A 134 26.55 -23.88 24.11
N LYS A 135 26.26 -24.73 25.09
CA LYS A 135 25.68 -24.34 26.39
C LYS A 135 26.80 -23.94 27.34
N LYS A 136 26.68 -22.77 27.98
CA LYS A 136 27.12 -22.41 29.36
C LYS A 136 26.49 -21.05 29.67
N SER A 137 26.06 -20.66 30.86
CA SER A 137 25.68 -21.27 32.13
C SER A 137 25.23 -20.08 32.98
N LYS A 138 24.17 -20.26 33.77
CA LYS A 138 23.62 -19.29 34.72
C LYS A 138 24.58 -19.14 35.92
N VAL A 139 25.13 -17.95 36.14
CA VAL A 139 25.19 -17.14 37.40
C VAL A 139 25.53 -15.72 36.98
#